data_AF-A0A1E7QYR1-F1
#
_entry.id   AF-A0A1E7QYR1-F1
#
_cell.length_a   1.000
_cell.length_b   1.000
_cell.length_c   1.000
_cell.angle_alpha   90.00
_cell.angle_beta   90.00
_cell.angle_gamma   90.00
#
_symmetry.space_group_name_H-M   'P 1'
#
loop_
_entity.id
_entity.type
_entity.pdbx_description
1 polymer ?
#
loop_
_entity_poly.entity_id
_entity_poly.type
_entity_poly.pdbx_seq_one_letter_code
_entity_poly.pdbx_strand_id
1 'polypeptide(L)' 'MKEAIEKYRQERSTLENEITDFLVEKFADFKEKTGAEVIYLDVEFESSEDLDEAFYISSAFVGTDL' A
#
# COMPACT_ATOMS: atom_id res chain seq x y z
N MET A 1 -20.30 18.77 -1.63
CA MET A 1 -20.23 17.34 -2.01
C MET A 1 -19.05 17.03 -2.92
N LYS A 2 -18.85 17.75 -4.04
CA LYS A 2 -17.64 17.59 -4.88
C LYS A 2 -16.32 17.82 -4.12
N GLU A 3 -16.23 18.88 -3.31
CA GLU A 3 -15.01 19.17 -2.51
C GLU A 3 -14.70 18.09 -1.46
N ALA A 4 -15.73 17.46 -0.87
CA ALA A 4 -15.54 16.39 0.11
C ALA A 4 -14.97 15.11 -0.52
N ILE A 5 -15.44 14.77 -1.73
CA ILE A 5 -14.92 13.63 -2.50
C ILE A 5 -13.47 13.88 -2.92
N GLU A 6 -13.12 15.11 -3.27
CA GLU A 6 -11.77 15.48 -3.67
C GLU A 6 -10.78 15.42 -2.48
N LYS A 7 -11.21 15.89 -1.30
CA LYS A 7 -10.45 15.74 -0.05
C LYS A 7 -10.25 14.26 0.31
N TYR A 8 -11.29 13.44 0.21
CA TYR A 8 -11.21 12.00 0.46
C TYR A 8 -10.23 11.29 -0.49
N ARG A 9 -10.23 11.65 -1.79
CA ARG A 9 -9.26 11.11 -2.76
C ARG A 9 -7.81 11.48 -2.42
N GLN A 10 -7.57 12.69 -1.93
CA GLN A 10 -6.24 13.12 -1.48
C GLN A 10 -5.79 12.38 -0.22
N GLU A 11 -6.67 12.25 0.77
CA GLU A 11 -6.39 11.50 2.00
C GLU A 11 -6.09 10.03 1.68
N ARG A 12 -6.86 9.41 0.79
CA ARG A 12 -6.62 8.05 0.31
C ARG A 12 -5.26 7.91 -0.40
N SER A 13 -4.94 8.81 -1.33
CA SER A 13 -3.64 8.77 -2.03
C SER A 13 -2.47 8.96 -1.06
N THR A 14 -2.65 9.78 -0.02
CA THR A 14 -1.65 9.93 1.04
C THR A 14 -1.45 8.62 1.79
N LEU A 15 -2.53 7.95 2.17
CA LEU A 15 -2.48 6.68 2.88
C LEU A 15 -1.86 5.55 2.05
N GLU A 16 -2.18 5.48 0.75
CA GLU A 16 -1.55 4.54 -0.20
C GLU A 16 -0.02 4.74 -0.26
N ASN A 17 0.44 6.00 -0.27
CA ASN A 17 1.87 6.32 -0.24
C ASN A 17 2.52 5.94 1.10
N GLU A 18 1.89 6.26 2.23
CA GLU A 18 2.41 5.92 3.57
C GLU A 18 2.56 4.41 3.75
N ILE A 19 1.61 3.62 3.26
CA ILE A 19 1.68 2.15 3.28
C ILE A 19 2.82 1.65 2.39
N THR A 20 2.98 2.24 1.21
CA THR A 20 4.06 1.87 0.28
C THR A 20 5.42 2.15 0.90
N ASP A 21 5.62 3.32 1.49
CA ASP A 21 6.87 3.71 2.16
C ASP A 21 7.19 2.77 3.33
N PHE A 22 6.19 2.45 4.16
CA PHE A 22 6.33 1.51 5.26
C PHE A 22 6.77 0.12 4.77
N LEU A 23 6.17 -0.36 3.67
CA LEU A 23 6.52 -1.66 3.09
C LEU A 23 7.95 -1.66 2.53
N VAL A 24 8.37 -0.59 1.86
CA VAL A 24 9.76 -0.43 1.38
C VAL A 24 10.76 -0.50 2.54
N GLU A 25 10.50 0.20 3.65
CA GLU A 25 11.34 0.12 4.85
C GLU A 25 11.40 -1.31 5.41
N LYS A 26 10.25 -1.99 5.50
CA LYS A 26 10.18 -3.38 5.96
C LYS A 26 10.91 -4.35 5.05
N PHE A 27 10.96 -4.09 3.75
CA PHE A 27 11.73 -4.92 2.81
C PHE A 27 13.23 -4.64 2.85
N ALA A 28 13.65 -3.42 3.17
CA ALA A 28 15.05 -3.15 3.49
C ALA A 28 15.50 -3.97 4.72
N ASP A 29 14.68 -3.98 5.79
CA ASP A 29 14.92 -4.84 6.97
C ASP A 29 14.95 -6.34 6.60
N PHE A 30 14.07 -6.76 5.68
CA PHE A 30 14.00 -8.14 5.21
C PHE A 30 15.26 -8.55 4.44
N LYS A 31 15.77 -7.69 3.54
CA LYS A 31 17.02 -7.90 2.81
C LYS A 31 18.20 -8.04 3.75
N GLU A 32 18.28 -7.20 4.79
CA GLU A 32 19.35 -7.29 5.79
C GLU A 32 19.34 -8.65 6.52
N LYS A 33 18.15 -9.18 6.83
CA LYS A 33 17.99 -10.43 7.58
C LYS A 33 18.14 -11.69 6.73
N THR A 34 17.71 -11.65 5.48
CA THR A 34 17.58 -12.85 4.63
C THR A 34 18.58 -12.88 3.47
N GLY A 35 19.18 -11.74 3.14
CA GLY A 35 19.98 -11.56 1.94
C GLY A 35 19.17 -11.49 0.64
N ALA A 36 17.86 -11.71 0.71
CA ALA A 36 16.97 -11.71 -0.44
C ALA A 36 16.58 -10.29 -0.85
N GLU A 37 16.71 -10.00 -2.14
CA GLU A 37 16.28 -8.73 -2.71
C GLU A 37 14.82 -8.82 -3.17
N VAL A 38 14.00 -7.87 -2.74
CA VAL A 38 12.64 -7.73 -3.27
C VAL A 38 12.73 -7.06 -4.64
N ILE A 39 12.37 -7.80 -5.68
CA ILE A 39 12.41 -7.36 -7.08
C ILE A 39 11.04 -6.91 -7.59
N TYR A 40 9.97 -7.27 -6.88
CA TYR A 40 8.60 -6.89 -7.22
C TYR A 40 7.76 -6.75 -5.95
N LEU A 41 7.04 -5.64 -5.86
CA LEU A 41 6.02 -5.38 -4.85
C LEU A 41 4.78 -4.88 -5.56
N ASP A 42 3.66 -5.53 -5.32
CA ASP A 42 2.35 -5.05 -5.74
C ASP A 42 1.39 -5.11 -4.57
N VAL A 43 0.70 -4.00 -4.33
CA VAL A 43 -0.22 -3.83 -3.21
C VAL A 43 -1.55 -3.39 -3.79
N GLU A 44 -2.52 -4.28 -3.66
CA GLU A 44 -3.87 -4.02 -4.11
C GLU A 44 -4.68 -3.45 -2.96
N PHE A 45 -5.31 -2.32 -3.22
CA PHE A 45 -6.17 -1.64 -2.26
C PHE A 45 -7.61 -1.76 -2.72
N GLU A 46 -8.48 -2.20 -1.83
CA GLU A 46 -9.90 -2.28 -2.08
C GLU A 46 -10.63 -1.18 -1.31
N SER A 47 -11.52 -0.51 -2.00
CA SER A 47 -12.47 0.43 -1.40
C SER A 47 -13.84 0.13 -1.97
N SER A 48 -14.83 -0.07 -1.11
CA SER A 48 -16.20 -0.09 -1.58
C SER A 48 -16.58 1.26 -2.19
N GLU A 49 -17.47 1.27 -3.18
CA GLU A 49 -18.03 2.50 -3.73
C GLU A 49 -18.94 3.24 -2.73
N ASP A 50 -19.33 2.58 -1.64
CA ASP A 50 -20.07 3.18 -0.54
C ASP A 50 -19.13 3.91 0.43
N LEU A 51 -19.49 5.16 0.74
CA LEU A 51 -18.71 6.08 1.60
C LEU A 51 -18.54 5.59 3.06
N ASP A 52 -19.19 4.48 3.43
CA ASP A 52 -19.25 3.93 4.79
C ASP A 52 -18.39 2.66 5.00
N GLU A 53 -17.77 2.09 3.96
CA GLU A 53 -16.88 0.93 4.15
C GLU A 53 -15.40 1.34 4.29
N ALA A 54 -14.68 0.54 5.08
CA ALA A 54 -13.27 0.76 5.38
C ALA A 54 -12.38 0.61 4.14
N PHE A 55 -11.37 1.45 4.04
CA PHE A 55 -10.25 1.28 3.09
C PHE A 55 -9.26 0.26 3.67
N TYR A 56 -8.91 -0.77 2.90
CA TYR A 56 -7.96 -1.80 3.34
C TYR A 56 -7.14 -2.36 2.18
N ILE A 57 -6.02 -3.00 2.53
CA ILE A 57 -5.20 -3.77 1.59
C ILE A 57 -5.92 -5.10 1.34
N SER A 58 -6.33 -5.36 0.11
CA SER A 58 -6.95 -6.63 -0.27
C SER A 58 -5.91 -7.72 -0.51
N SER A 59 -4.79 -7.35 -1.16
CA SER A 59 -3.69 -8.26 -1.42
C SER A 59 -2.34 -7.55 -1.42
N ALA A 60 -1.29 -8.27 -1.06
CA ALA A 60 0.09 -7.81 -1.17
C ALA A 60 0.95 -8.97 -1.71
N PHE A 61 1.50 -8.79 -2.91
CA PHE A 61 2.39 -9.74 -3.56
C PHE A 61 3.83 -9.24 -3.50
N VAL A 62 4.72 -10.13 -3.06
CA VAL A 62 6.15 -9.84 -2.92
C VAL A 62 6.92 -10.88 -3.70
N GLY A 63 7.62 -10.45 -4.75
CA GLY A 63 8.58 -11.25 -5.48
C GLY A 63 9.99 -10.98 -4.96
N THR A 64 10.69 -12.04 -4.56
CA THR A 64 12.11 -12.00 -4.20
C THR A 64 12.98 -12.62 -5.29
N ASP A 65 14.28 -12.38 -5.25
CA ASP A 65 15.28 -13.02 -6.11
C ASP A 65 15.66 -14.46 -5.70
N LEU A 66 15.11 -14.95 -4.58
CA LEU A 66 15.18 -16.33 -4.11
C LEU A 66 14.16 -17.27 -4.76
#